data_AF-A0A9J6F4S4-F1
#
_entry.id   AF-A0A9J6F4S4-F1
#
_cell.length_a   1.000
_cell.length_b   1.000
_cell.length_c   1.000
_cell.angle_alpha   90.00
_cell.angle_beta   90.00
_cell.angle_gamma   90.00
#
_symmetry.space_group_name_H-M   'P 1'
#
loop_
_entity.id
_entity.type
_entity.pdbx_description
1 polymer ?
#
loop_
_entity_poly.entity_id
_entity_poly.type
_entity_poly.pdbx_seq_one_letter_code
_entity_poly.pdbx_strand_id
1 'polypeptide(L)'
;MALSCCAPFCWLRSGVNGLDNGLARTPPMGWLTWSRFMCNECALGLHENCLSTVILEPLVWHFHFSSELILQMADRMVEDGYLAAGYEYLIIDDCWSHTDRDSHGKLLADPKRFPEGMKNLIEKVHQKGLKFGIYADIGVKTCGGFPGSYGHYTTDAQTFADWGVDYVKVDGCNANPRDLDTLYPEMGRALLATGRDMVYSCEWPFYQIISGILPDYKNVSKNCNLWRNYFDINYTWESITNIINFEASVQDIVASVSGPGAWTDPDMLVIGNFGLTIELQRAHMAYWAVMAAPLIMSNDLRHIAQESRDLLLNKYIIAINQDPLGLMGKRIHKLANNLDIWARWVTPELADGKRSLAVLVYNTKNLGGPVQDFHQPPEPEPGQSHGVPRHRSHPQQYRRRKVLSRAKHQRHRCPHGRVLLQGYRSQWLARRSFLERFFFYSIVVSFRSLHLKYATRGQAPQPPHRPSGQPRVCPPARRCASSAATTVHVEKCHRPLLSSARAYCLNRANPHTYCS
;
A
#
# COMPACT_ATOMS: atom_id res chain seq x y z
N MET A 1 25.20 -7.03 -66.68
CA MET A 1 25.16 -5.99 -65.64
C MET A 1 23.71 -5.69 -65.33
N ALA A 2 23.15 -6.26 -64.27
CA ALA A 2 21.80 -5.96 -63.79
C ALA A 2 21.94 -5.44 -62.36
N LEU A 3 21.67 -4.14 -62.18
CA LEU A 3 21.70 -3.47 -60.89
C LEU A 3 20.40 -3.79 -60.15
N SER A 4 20.53 -4.49 -59.03
CA SER A 4 19.47 -4.74 -58.06
C SER A 4 19.29 -3.49 -57.20
N CYS A 5 18.14 -2.84 -57.29
CA CYS A 5 17.77 -1.70 -56.45
C CYS A 5 17.00 -2.23 -55.23
N CYS A 6 17.66 -2.34 -54.08
CA CYS A 6 17.01 -2.62 -52.80
C CYS A 6 16.50 -1.29 -52.21
N ALA A 7 15.18 -1.10 -52.18
CA ALA A 7 14.55 -0.03 -51.40
C ALA A 7 14.51 -0.45 -49.92
N PRO A 8 14.91 0.40 -48.96
CA PRO A 8 14.78 0.09 -47.55
C PRO A 8 13.30 0.23 -47.14
N PHE A 9 12.78 -0.82 -46.51
CA PHE A 9 11.46 -0.85 -45.90
C PHE A 9 11.47 0.11 -44.68
N CYS A 10 11.08 1.36 -44.90
CA CYS A 10 10.77 2.30 -43.82
C CYS A 10 9.55 1.77 -43.08
N TRP A 11 9.77 1.14 -41.93
CA TRP A 11 8.71 0.92 -40.94
C TRP A 11 8.28 2.29 -40.41
N LEU A 12 7.22 2.84 -41.00
CA LEU A 12 6.41 3.88 -40.39
C LEU A 12 5.95 3.33 -39.03
N ARG A 13 6.57 3.78 -37.95
CA ARG A 13 6.01 3.61 -36.60
C ARG A 13 4.66 4.32 -36.61
N SER A 14 3.59 3.54 -36.71
CA SER A 14 2.23 3.99 -36.42
C SER A 14 2.26 4.71 -35.06
N GLY A 15 1.81 5.97 -35.03
CA GLY A 15 1.82 6.79 -33.82
C GLY A 15 1.17 6.04 -32.67
N VAL A 16 1.98 5.69 -31.66
CA VAL A 16 1.47 5.14 -30.41
C VAL A 16 0.82 6.30 -29.68
N ASN A 17 -0.51 6.37 -29.72
CA ASN A 17 -1.29 7.32 -28.93
C ASN A 17 -1.36 6.81 -27.47
N GLY A 18 -0.26 6.93 -26.73
CA GLY A 18 -0.15 6.61 -25.31
C GLY A 18 1.27 6.25 -24.83
N LEU A 19 1.48 6.29 -23.52
CA LEU A 19 2.69 5.96 -22.76
C LEU A 19 2.85 4.44 -22.52
N ASP A 20 2.48 3.58 -23.47
CA ASP A 20 2.80 2.14 -23.34
C ASP A 20 4.30 1.91 -23.57
N ASN A 21 5.09 2.29 -22.57
CA ASN A 21 6.55 2.36 -22.59
C ASN A 21 7.23 1.07 -22.09
N GLY A 22 6.47 0.00 -21.82
CA GLY A 22 7.05 -1.25 -21.33
C GLY A 22 7.32 -1.30 -19.83
N LEU A 23 7.21 -0.17 -19.11
CA LEU A 23 7.59 -0.04 -17.71
C LEU A 23 6.42 -0.25 -16.74
N ALA A 24 6.73 -0.26 -15.44
CA ALA A 24 5.76 -0.40 -14.35
C ALA A 24 4.79 -1.58 -14.56
N ARG A 25 5.26 -2.73 -15.05
CA ARG A 25 4.41 -3.91 -15.29
C ARG A 25 3.87 -4.54 -13.99
N THR A 26 4.53 -4.25 -12.88
CA THR A 26 4.00 -4.34 -11.51
C THR A 26 4.09 -2.95 -10.86
N PRO A 27 3.40 -2.69 -9.74
CA PRO A 27 3.48 -1.40 -9.07
C PRO A 27 4.95 -1.06 -8.71
N PRO A 28 5.45 0.15 -9.00
CA PRO A 28 6.83 0.51 -8.68
C PRO A 28 7.12 0.36 -7.18
N MET A 29 8.32 -0.10 -6.84
CA MET A 29 8.80 -0.21 -5.47
C MET A 29 10.09 0.59 -5.30
N GLY A 30 10.17 1.42 -4.27
CA GLY A 30 11.31 2.32 -4.11
C GLY A 30 11.30 3.11 -2.82
N TRP A 31 12.02 4.22 -2.83
CA TRP A 31 12.16 5.17 -1.75
C TRP A 31 12.11 6.59 -2.30
N LEU A 32 11.45 7.51 -1.60
CA LEU A 32 11.23 8.90 -1.99
C LEU A 32 11.47 9.84 -0.80
N THR A 33 11.97 11.06 -1.06
CA THR A 33 12.45 11.97 -0.01
C THR A 33 11.33 12.74 0.74
N TRP A 34 10.21 13.05 0.08
CA TRP A 34 9.27 14.09 0.49
C TRP A 34 8.71 13.95 1.91
N SER A 35 8.01 12.85 2.20
CA SER A 35 7.28 12.74 3.47
C SER A 35 8.22 12.81 4.67
N ARG A 36 9.48 12.32 4.57
CA ARG A 36 10.45 12.29 5.68
C ARG A 36 11.37 13.51 5.76
N PHE A 37 11.85 13.98 4.62
CA PHE A 37 12.92 14.99 4.54
C PHE A 37 12.42 16.35 4.07
N MET A 38 11.30 16.39 3.34
CA MET A 38 10.64 17.61 2.85
C MET A 38 11.61 18.58 2.13
N CYS A 39 11.20 19.82 1.97
CA CYS A 39 12.01 20.93 1.48
C CYS A 39 12.90 21.54 2.59
N ASN A 40 13.70 20.73 3.29
CA ASN A 40 14.53 21.22 4.39
C ASN A 40 15.80 21.94 3.88
N GLU A 41 15.62 23.18 3.44
CA GLU A 41 16.68 24.06 2.91
C GLU A 41 17.40 24.92 3.96
N CYS A 42 17.29 24.59 5.25
CA CYS A 42 17.79 25.45 6.34
C CYS A 42 19.30 25.79 6.28
N ALA A 43 20.09 25.17 5.40
CA ALA A 43 21.48 25.53 5.13
C ALA A 43 21.68 26.84 4.33
N LEU A 44 20.62 27.45 3.78
CA LEU A 44 20.73 28.67 2.96
C LEU A 44 20.39 29.97 3.71
N GLY A 45 19.91 29.90 4.95
CA GLY A 45 19.47 31.09 5.69
C GLY A 45 18.26 31.81 5.05
N LEU A 46 17.54 31.13 4.15
CA LEU A 46 16.46 31.72 3.34
C LEU A 46 15.07 31.69 4.00
N HIS A 47 14.97 31.23 5.26
CA HIS A 47 13.71 31.25 6.00
C HIS A 47 13.92 31.65 7.47
N GLU A 48 13.29 32.76 7.88
CA GLU A 48 13.28 33.25 9.28
C GLU A 48 12.68 32.22 10.27
N ASN A 49 11.94 31.23 9.78
CA ASN A 49 11.30 30.19 10.58
C ASN A 49 12.17 28.95 10.88
N CYS A 50 13.42 28.88 10.38
CA CYS A 50 14.35 27.79 10.76
C CYS A 50 14.83 27.88 12.24
N LEU A 51 14.49 28.96 12.96
CA LEU A 51 14.92 29.23 14.34
C LEU A 51 14.27 28.37 15.44
N SER A 52 13.40 27.41 15.12
CA SER A 52 12.80 26.54 16.14
C SER A 52 13.50 25.19 16.35
N THR A 53 14.52 24.85 15.56
CA THR A 53 15.36 23.68 15.84
C THR A 53 16.61 24.12 16.60
N VAL A 54 16.43 24.21 17.91
CA VAL A 54 17.43 24.34 18.98
C VAL A 54 18.90 24.24 18.54
N ILE A 55 19.61 25.36 18.69
CA ILE A 55 21.06 25.47 18.68
C ILE A 55 21.63 24.61 19.82
N LEU A 56 22.02 23.38 19.51
CA LEU A 56 22.96 22.57 20.30
C LEU A 56 23.97 21.95 19.32
N GLU A 57 25.10 22.64 19.14
CA GLU A 57 26.30 22.15 18.45
C GLU A 57 26.93 20.95 19.19
N PRO A 58 27.63 20.00 18.54
CA PRO A 58 27.94 19.84 17.11
C PRO A 58 27.37 18.52 16.53
N LEU A 59 26.07 18.25 16.71
CA LEU A 59 25.42 17.00 16.25
C LEU A 59 24.39 17.21 15.12
N VAL A 60 24.28 18.43 14.58
CA VAL A 60 23.28 18.82 13.56
C VAL A 60 23.80 18.64 12.13
N TRP A 61 24.37 17.47 11.82
CA TRP A 61 24.79 17.13 10.45
C TRP A 61 23.76 16.33 9.63
N HIS A 62 22.61 15.91 10.20
CA HIS A 62 21.95 14.68 9.69
C HIS A 62 20.66 14.78 8.87
N PHE A 63 20.14 15.97 8.54
CA PHE A 63 18.86 16.10 7.80
C PHE A 63 18.87 17.12 6.68
N HIS A 64 20.02 17.30 6.02
CA HIS A 64 20.10 18.17 4.85
C HIS A 64 19.77 17.38 3.57
N PHE A 65 18.87 17.91 2.75
CA PHE A 65 18.55 17.32 1.45
C PHE A 65 19.70 17.58 0.46
N SER A 66 20.57 16.58 0.29
CA SER A 66 21.81 16.68 -0.47
C SER A 66 22.18 15.37 -1.15
N SER A 67 23.13 15.43 -2.09
CA SER A 67 23.75 14.26 -2.71
C SER A 67 24.31 13.25 -1.69
N GLU A 68 24.84 13.70 -0.56
CA GLU A 68 25.34 12.82 0.52
C GLU A 68 24.21 12.01 1.15
N LEU A 69 23.10 12.67 1.54
CA LEU A 69 21.94 11.99 2.08
C LEU A 69 21.44 10.92 1.11
N ILE A 70 21.34 11.26 -0.18
CA ILE A 70 20.91 10.35 -1.23
C ILE A 70 21.82 9.13 -1.34
N LEU A 71 23.13 9.31 -1.32
CA LEU A 71 24.07 8.19 -1.36
C LEU A 71 24.00 7.32 -0.09
N GLN A 72 23.81 7.91 1.08
CA GLN A 72 23.59 7.16 2.32
C GLN A 72 22.31 6.30 2.24
N MET A 73 21.22 6.84 1.70
CA MET A 73 19.99 6.06 1.49
C MET A 73 20.20 4.96 0.45
N ALA A 74 20.91 5.23 -0.63
CA ALA A 74 21.29 4.22 -1.62
C ALA A 74 22.07 3.07 -0.98
N ASP A 75 23.06 3.39 -0.13
CA ASP A 75 23.82 2.38 0.61
C ASP A 75 22.91 1.53 1.50
N ARG A 76 21.99 2.15 2.25
CA ARG A 76 21.04 1.39 3.08
C ARG A 76 20.10 0.54 2.24
N MET A 77 19.57 1.04 1.13
CA MET A 77 18.70 0.25 0.26
C MET A 77 19.38 -1.04 -0.21
N VAL A 78 20.68 -1.00 -0.50
CA VAL A 78 21.46 -2.17 -0.91
C VAL A 78 21.84 -3.04 0.29
N GLU A 79 22.55 -2.49 1.27
CA GLU A 79 23.10 -3.23 2.41
C GLU A 79 22.02 -3.86 3.29
N ASP A 80 20.88 -3.18 3.42
CA ASP A 80 19.80 -3.63 4.29
C ASP A 80 18.76 -4.53 3.61
N GLY A 81 18.97 -4.87 2.34
CA GLY A 81 18.19 -5.86 1.61
C GLY A 81 16.91 -5.33 0.96
N TYR A 82 16.71 -4.02 0.90
CA TYR A 82 15.55 -3.42 0.23
C TYR A 82 15.59 -3.64 -1.28
N LEU A 83 16.75 -3.44 -1.92
CA LEU A 83 16.94 -3.75 -3.33
C LEU A 83 16.65 -5.23 -3.60
N ALA A 84 17.15 -6.14 -2.75
CA ALA A 84 16.89 -7.57 -2.86
C ALA A 84 15.41 -7.95 -2.67
N ALA A 85 14.65 -7.14 -1.93
CA ALA A 85 13.21 -7.30 -1.76
C ALA A 85 12.38 -6.66 -2.90
N GLY A 86 13.02 -5.91 -3.80
CA GLY A 86 12.41 -5.29 -4.97
C GLY A 86 12.34 -3.76 -4.95
N TYR A 87 12.71 -3.09 -3.86
CA TYR A 87 12.75 -1.62 -3.80
C TYR A 87 13.93 -1.09 -4.62
N GLU A 88 13.71 -0.81 -5.90
CA GLU A 88 14.77 -0.49 -6.86
C GLU A 88 14.89 1.01 -7.20
N TYR A 89 13.82 1.80 -7.03
CA TYR A 89 13.84 3.23 -7.36
C TYR A 89 14.26 4.07 -6.14
N LEU A 90 15.28 4.90 -6.28
CA LEU A 90 15.62 5.97 -5.35
C LEU A 90 15.20 7.30 -6.00
N ILE A 91 14.14 7.92 -5.48
CA ILE A 91 13.49 9.08 -6.07
C ILE A 91 13.75 10.31 -5.21
N ILE A 92 14.28 11.37 -5.82
CA ILE A 92 14.36 12.68 -5.18
C ILE A 92 13.11 13.49 -5.50
N ASP A 93 12.54 14.13 -4.48
CA ASP A 93 11.37 15.00 -4.62
C ASP A 93 11.77 16.47 -4.81
N ASP A 94 10.83 17.40 -4.61
CA ASP A 94 11.01 18.84 -4.82
C ASP A 94 12.22 19.43 -4.05
N CYS A 95 12.59 20.65 -4.41
CA CYS A 95 13.66 21.44 -3.81
C CYS A 95 15.06 20.88 -4.09
N TRP A 96 15.29 20.18 -5.20
CA TRP A 96 16.64 19.72 -5.60
C TRP A 96 17.37 20.70 -6.52
N SER A 97 16.60 21.49 -7.27
CA SER A 97 17.12 22.37 -8.31
C SER A 97 17.61 23.69 -7.75
N HIS A 98 18.44 24.37 -8.54
CA HIS A 98 18.74 25.77 -8.35
C HIS A 98 17.49 26.62 -8.67
N THR A 99 17.41 27.83 -8.12
CA THR A 99 16.27 28.75 -8.35
C THR A 99 16.20 29.29 -9.78
N ASP A 100 17.31 29.22 -10.50
CA ASP A 100 17.46 29.67 -11.88
C ASP A 100 17.78 28.51 -12.83
N ARG A 101 17.31 28.62 -14.06
CA ARG A 101 17.75 27.82 -15.20
C ARG A 101 19.06 28.38 -15.77
N ASP A 102 19.78 27.58 -16.55
CA ASP A 102 20.95 28.07 -17.29
C ASP A 102 20.56 28.99 -18.46
N SER A 103 21.56 29.55 -19.14
CA SER A 103 21.35 30.45 -20.30
C SER A 103 20.64 29.80 -21.50
N HIS A 104 20.54 28.47 -21.53
CA HIS A 104 19.85 27.69 -22.55
C HIS A 104 18.48 27.19 -22.07
N GLY A 105 18.04 27.62 -20.88
CA GLY A 105 16.78 27.23 -20.28
C GLY A 105 16.77 25.83 -19.68
N LYS A 106 17.92 25.19 -19.43
CA LYS A 106 17.99 23.88 -18.75
C LYS A 106 17.89 24.02 -17.24
N LEU A 107 17.28 23.02 -16.60
CA LEU A 107 17.30 22.88 -15.14
C LEU A 107 18.74 22.65 -14.65
N LEU A 108 19.04 23.27 -13.52
CA LEU A 108 20.32 23.13 -12.81
C LEU A 108 20.06 22.50 -11.44
N ALA A 109 20.93 21.58 -11.02
CA ALA A 109 20.94 21.12 -9.63
C ALA A 109 21.54 22.23 -8.74
N ASP A 110 21.10 22.32 -7.49
CA ASP A 110 21.72 23.24 -6.53
C ASP A 110 23.22 22.88 -6.34
N PRO A 111 24.15 23.81 -6.64
CA PRO A 111 25.59 23.50 -6.64
C PRO A 111 26.18 23.31 -5.24
N LYS A 112 25.50 23.76 -4.17
CA LYS A 112 25.94 23.51 -2.79
C LYS A 112 25.54 22.12 -2.32
N ARG A 113 24.34 21.67 -2.72
CA ARG A 113 23.75 20.40 -2.26
C ARG A 113 24.11 19.23 -3.16
N PHE A 114 24.37 19.52 -4.44
CA PHE A 114 24.78 18.59 -5.48
C PHE A 114 26.05 19.10 -6.18
N PRO A 115 27.17 19.28 -5.46
CA PRO A 115 28.39 19.91 -6.00
C PRO A 115 29.04 19.13 -7.15
N GLU A 116 28.82 17.82 -7.20
CA GLU A 116 29.28 16.95 -8.28
C GLU A 116 28.30 16.85 -9.47
N GLY A 117 27.16 17.55 -9.39
CA GLY A 117 26.10 17.53 -10.39
C GLY A 117 25.23 16.27 -10.37
N MET A 118 24.05 16.37 -10.99
CA MET A 118 23.05 15.29 -10.97
C MET A 118 23.51 14.04 -11.73
N LYS A 119 24.17 14.20 -12.88
CA LYS A 119 24.66 13.07 -13.68
C LYS A 119 25.59 12.15 -12.88
N ASN A 120 26.58 12.71 -12.18
CA ASN A 120 27.53 11.91 -11.39
C ASN A 120 26.84 11.25 -10.19
N LEU A 121 25.91 11.94 -9.52
CA LEU A 121 25.09 11.32 -8.47
C LEU A 121 24.32 10.11 -8.99
N ILE A 122 23.67 10.25 -10.15
CA ILE A 122 22.90 9.17 -10.78
C ILE A 122 23.80 8.00 -11.17
N GLU A 123 24.97 8.26 -11.77
CA GLU A 123 25.95 7.23 -12.08
C GLU A 123 26.39 6.43 -10.84
N LYS A 124 26.61 7.11 -9.70
CA LYS A 124 26.91 6.44 -8.42
C LYS A 124 25.75 5.58 -7.90
N VAL A 125 24.50 6.00 -8.11
CA VAL A 125 23.31 5.21 -7.74
C VAL A 125 23.17 3.99 -8.67
N HIS A 126 23.37 4.15 -9.97
CA HIS A 126 23.37 3.05 -10.95
C HIS A 126 24.45 2.01 -10.68
N GLN A 127 25.66 2.43 -10.26
CA GLN A 127 26.74 1.53 -9.87
C GLN A 127 26.37 0.61 -8.68
N LYS A 128 25.36 0.98 -7.88
CA LYS A 128 24.82 0.15 -6.79
C LYS A 128 23.69 -0.78 -7.23
N GLY A 129 23.30 -0.73 -8.51
CA GLY A 129 22.20 -1.53 -9.06
C GLY A 129 20.81 -0.94 -8.81
N LEU A 130 20.73 0.29 -8.30
CA LEU A 130 19.49 1.03 -8.11
C LEU A 130 19.15 1.87 -9.35
N LYS A 131 17.89 2.27 -9.46
CA LYS A 131 17.37 3.23 -10.44
C LYS A 131 17.18 4.58 -9.78
N PHE A 132 17.32 5.66 -10.53
CA PHE A 132 17.18 7.01 -10.00
C PHE A 132 15.91 7.70 -10.50
N GLY A 133 15.17 8.34 -9.59
CA GLY A 133 14.02 9.15 -9.90
C GLY A 133 14.23 10.63 -9.58
N ILE A 134 13.62 11.50 -10.38
CA ILE A 134 13.67 12.96 -10.22
C ILE A 134 12.26 13.54 -10.17
N TYR A 135 12.15 14.73 -9.58
CA TYR A 135 10.93 15.50 -9.50
C TYR A 135 10.96 16.69 -10.47
N ALA A 136 9.81 16.97 -11.06
CA ALA A 136 9.51 18.17 -11.80
C ALA A 136 8.05 18.59 -11.54
N ASP A 137 7.65 19.74 -12.08
CA ASP A 137 6.27 20.22 -12.02
C ASP A 137 5.78 20.59 -13.43
N ILE A 138 4.51 20.32 -13.74
CA ILE A 138 3.90 20.62 -15.04
C ILE A 138 3.69 22.12 -15.27
N GLY A 139 3.57 22.89 -14.19
CA GLY A 139 3.33 24.33 -14.18
C GLY A 139 4.61 25.16 -14.31
N VAL A 140 4.48 26.46 -14.06
CA VAL A 140 5.59 27.42 -14.20
C VAL A 140 6.59 27.36 -13.04
N LYS A 141 6.16 26.85 -11.89
CA LYS A 141 6.97 26.66 -10.68
C LYS A 141 6.57 25.37 -9.98
N THR A 142 7.52 24.75 -9.29
CA THR A 142 7.24 23.66 -8.36
C THR A 142 6.43 24.15 -7.16
N CYS A 143 5.87 23.22 -6.38
CA CYS A 143 5.18 23.58 -5.14
C CYS A 143 6.10 24.30 -4.13
N GLY A 144 7.39 23.96 -4.10
CA GLY A 144 8.46 24.61 -3.34
C GLY A 144 8.96 25.92 -3.97
N GLY A 145 8.44 26.32 -5.13
CA GLY A 145 8.74 27.62 -5.77
C GLY A 145 9.95 27.63 -6.71
N PHE A 146 10.53 26.46 -7.00
CA PHE A 146 11.63 26.26 -7.96
C PHE A 146 11.13 26.32 -9.42
N PRO A 147 12.01 26.41 -10.43
CA PRO A 147 11.59 26.40 -11.83
C PRO A 147 10.75 25.16 -12.19
N GLY A 148 9.51 25.38 -12.64
CA GLY A 148 8.63 24.35 -13.20
C GLY A 148 8.89 24.13 -14.69
N SER A 149 8.26 23.13 -15.29
CA SER A 149 8.58 22.66 -16.65
C SER A 149 7.74 23.29 -17.75
N TYR A 150 6.75 24.13 -17.41
CA TYR A 150 5.90 24.79 -18.41
C TYR A 150 6.73 25.59 -19.43
N GLY A 151 6.56 25.28 -20.72
CA GLY A 151 7.35 25.86 -21.82
C GLY A 151 8.73 25.23 -22.04
N HIS A 152 9.14 24.27 -21.21
CA HIS A 152 10.45 23.61 -21.25
C HIS A 152 10.37 22.07 -21.33
N TYR A 153 9.20 21.46 -21.52
CA TYR A 153 9.01 20.00 -21.45
C TYR A 153 10.01 19.18 -22.29
N THR A 154 10.28 19.57 -23.54
CA THR A 154 11.25 18.87 -24.39
C THR A 154 12.68 19.02 -23.87
N THR A 155 13.05 20.22 -23.43
CA THR A 155 14.38 20.51 -22.89
C THR A 155 14.62 19.78 -21.57
N ASP A 156 13.61 19.75 -20.69
CA ASP A 156 13.70 19.12 -19.38
C ASP A 156 13.71 17.60 -19.50
N ALA A 157 12.83 17.03 -20.35
CA ALA A 157 12.87 15.61 -20.67
C ALA A 157 14.24 15.17 -21.20
N GLN A 158 14.82 15.92 -22.14
CA GLN A 158 16.16 15.62 -22.66
C GLN A 158 17.23 15.77 -21.57
N THR A 159 17.12 16.78 -20.70
CA THR A 159 18.05 16.97 -19.58
C THR A 159 18.02 15.77 -18.62
N PHE A 160 16.83 15.25 -18.30
CA PHE A 160 16.68 14.05 -17.48
C PHE A 160 17.28 12.82 -18.16
N ALA A 161 17.04 12.66 -19.47
CA ALA A 161 17.63 11.57 -20.25
C ALA A 161 19.16 11.63 -20.31
N ASP A 162 19.73 12.83 -20.53
CA ASP A 162 21.18 13.08 -20.57
C ASP A 162 21.86 12.78 -19.23
N TRP A 163 21.16 13.02 -18.11
CA TRP A 163 21.64 12.69 -16.77
C TRP A 163 21.46 11.22 -16.39
N GLY A 164 20.64 10.47 -17.10
CA GLY A 164 20.39 9.06 -16.83
C GLY A 164 19.22 8.79 -15.86
N VAL A 165 18.23 9.66 -15.77
CA VAL A 165 17.06 9.46 -14.91
C VAL A 165 16.20 8.28 -15.38
N ASP A 166 15.66 7.47 -14.46
CA ASP A 166 14.84 6.29 -14.75
C ASP A 166 13.36 6.44 -14.34
N TYR A 167 13.04 7.49 -13.60
CA TYR A 167 11.72 7.78 -13.07
C TYR A 167 11.52 9.30 -12.96
N VAL A 168 10.39 9.82 -13.41
CA VAL A 168 10.05 11.24 -13.32
C VAL A 168 8.70 11.38 -12.64
N LYS A 169 8.70 11.98 -11.43
CA LYS A 169 7.49 12.47 -10.76
C LYS A 169 7.20 13.88 -11.28
N VAL A 170 5.99 14.11 -11.76
CA VAL A 170 5.54 15.42 -12.25
C VAL A 170 4.32 15.88 -11.47
N ASP A 171 4.53 16.94 -10.72
CA ASP A 171 3.54 17.62 -9.89
C ASP A 171 2.71 18.62 -10.70
N GLY A 172 1.70 19.23 -10.08
CA GLY A 172 0.72 20.10 -10.74
C GLY A 172 0.58 21.52 -10.19
N CYS A 173 1.49 21.97 -9.31
CA CYS A 173 1.41 23.30 -8.75
C CYS A 173 1.59 24.37 -9.85
N ASN A 174 1.01 25.55 -9.65
CA ASN A 174 1.18 26.68 -10.57
C ASN A 174 0.79 26.39 -12.04
N ALA A 175 -0.06 25.40 -12.28
CA ALA A 175 -0.69 25.11 -13.57
C ALA A 175 -2.20 25.37 -13.49
N ASN A 176 -2.82 25.69 -14.63
CA ASN A 176 -4.28 25.77 -14.71
C ASN A 176 -4.87 24.35 -14.77
N PRO A 177 -5.73 23.95 -13.82
CA PRO A 177 -6.31 22.60 -13.77
C PRO A 177 -7.08 22.17 -15.04
N ARG A 178 -7.58 23.14 -15.82
CA ARG A 178 -8.30 22.88 -17.08
C ARG A 178 -7.38 22.50 -18.24
N ASP A 179 -6.09 22.81 -18.14
CA ASP A 179 -5.12 22.56 -19.21
C ASP A 179 -4.39 21.22 -19.01
N LEU A 180 -4.57 20.57 -17.85
CA LEU A 180 -3.84 19.34 -17.48
C LEU A 180 -4.11 18.17 -18.42
N ASP A 181 -5.30 18.08 -19.02
CA ASP A 181 -5.65 17.11 -20.08
C ASP A 181 -4.76 17.22 -21.33
N THR A 182 -4.09 18.35 -21.51
CA THR A 182 -3.15 18.61 -22.62
C THR A 182 -1.70 18.59 -22.14
N LEU A 183 -1.39 19.24 -21.02
CA LEU A 183 -0.02 19.45 -20.56
C LEU A 183 0.64 18.14 -20.12
N TYR A 184 -0.03 17.30 -19.33
CA TYR A 184 0.55 16.03 -18.86
C TYR A 184 0.87 15.06 -20.02
N PRO A 185 -0.01 14.87 -21.02
CA PRO A 185 0.34 14.13 -22.23
C PRO A 185 1.47 14.75 -23.06
N GLU A 186 1.62 16.08 -23.07
CA GLU A 186 2.74 16.74 -23.74
C GLU A 186 4.09 16.38 -23.08
N MET A 187 4.17 16.48 -21.74
CA MET A 187 5.35 16.06 -20.99
C MET A 187 5.63 14.55 -21.18
N GLY A 188 4.60 13.71 -21.14
CA GLY A 188 4.75 12.27 -21.41
C GLY A 188 5.33 11.97 -22.80
N ARG A 189 4.88 12.67 -23.84
CA ARG A 189 5.46 12.57 -25.20
C ARG A 189 6.89 13.07 -25.27
N ALA A 190 7.22 14.15 -24.55
CA ALA A 190 8.58 14.65 -24.47
C ALA A 190 9.53 13.61 -23.85
N LEU A 191 9.12 12.97 -22.75
CA LEU A 191 9.88 11.88 -22.11
C LEU A 191 10.10 10.70 -23.07
N LEU A 192 9.04 10.23 -23.76
CA LEU A 192 9.16 9.16 -24.76
C LEU A 192 10.09 9.52 -25.92
N ALA A 193 10.06 10.77 -26.38
CA ALA A 193 10.84 11.23 -27.52
C ALA A 193 12.36 11.19 -27.26
N THR A 194 12.79 11.22 -26.01
CA THR A 194 14.21 11.08 -25.63
C THR A 194 14.78 9.70 -25.97
N GLY A 195 13.92 8.68 -26.10
CA GLY A 195 14.33 7.29 -26.28
C GLY A 195 14.88 6.60 -25.03
N ARG A 196 14.88 7.27 -23.87
CA ARG A 196 15.24 6.67 -22.58
C ARG A 196 14.00 6.17 -21.86
N ASP A 197 14.08 4.95 -21.34
CA ASP A 197 13.04 4.37 -20.49
C ASP A 197 12.95 5.11 -19.16
N MET A 198 11.85 5.83 -18.96
CA MET A 198 11.55 6.58 -17.73
C MET A 198 10.12 6.28 -17.27
N VAL A 199 9.98 5.81 -16.02
CA VAL A 199 8.65 5.69 -15.39
C VAL A 199 8.08 7.09 -15.20
N TYR A 200 6.84 7.32 -15.63
CA TYR A 200 6.21 8.63 -15.53
C TYR A 200 5.08 8.63 -14.49
N SER A 201 5.31 9.32 -13.38
CA SER A 201 4.38 9.47 -12.26
C SER A 201 3.74 10.85 -12.30
N CYS A 202 2.41 10.89 -12.34
CA CYS A 202 1.64 12.11 -12.58
C CYS A 202 0.81 12.51 -11.36
N GLU A 203 0.75 13.80 -11.02
CA GLU A 203 -0.21 14.30 -10.02
C GLU A 203 -1.50 14.87 -10.63
N TRP A 204 -1.69 14.65 -11.93
CA TRP A 204 -2.79 15.21 -12.72
C TRP A 204 -4.18 15.05 -12.08
N PRO A 205 -4.67 13.85 -11.72
CA PRO A 205 -6.02 13.72 -11.16
C PRO A 205 -6.22 14.55 -9.90
N PHE A 206 -5.25 14.56 -8.98
CA PHE A 206 -5.35 15.32 -7.72
C PHE A 206 -5.68 16.80 -7.96
N TYR A 207 -4.93 17.48 -8.84
CA TYR A 207 -5.15 18.91 -9.12
C TYR A 207 -6.47 19.22 -9.81
N GLN A 208 -6.99 18.29 -10.63
CA GLN A 208 -8.34 18.41 -11.19
C GLN A 208 -9.41 18.22 -10.11
N ILE A 209 -9.28 17.19 -9.26
CA ILE A 209 -10.23 16.85 -8.22
C ILE A 209 -10.41 18.00 -7.23
N ILE A 210 -9.32 18.57 -6.70
CA ILE A 210 -9.39 19.69 -5.75
C ILE A 210 -9.96 20.98 -6.37
N SER A 211 -9.98 21.05 -7.71
CA SER A 211 -10.54 22.14 -8.49
C SER A 211 -11.99 21.88 -8.95
N GLY A 212 -12.61 20.79 -8.50
CA GLY A 212 -13.97 20.41 -8.87
C GLY A 212 -14.11 19.89 -10.30
N ILE A 213 -13.01 19.47 -10.92
CA ILE A 213 -12.98 18.88 -12.26
C ILE A 213 -12.90 17.36 -12.13
N LEU A 214 -13.77 16.64 -12.83
CA LEU A 214 -13.72 15.17 -12.86
C LEU A 214 -12.60 14.72 -13.82
N PRO A 215 -11.59 13.97 -13.35
CA PRO A 215 -10.51 13.52 -14.22
C PRO A 215 -10.96 12.49 -15.26
N ASP A 216 -10.43 12.59 -16.48
CA ASP A 216 -10.54 11.50 -17.46
C ASP A 216 -9.49 10.42 -17.16
N TYR A 217 -9.83 9.50 -16.25
CA TYR A 217 -8.98 8.37 -15.87
C TYR A 217 -8.57 7.46 -17.03
N LYS A 218 -9.31 7.43 -18.14
CA LYS A 218 -8.89 6.67 -19.35
C LYS A 218 -7.79 7.42 -20.09
N ASN A 219 -7.81 8.74 -20.09
CA ASN A 219 -6.74 9.55 -20.66
C ASN A 219 -5.50 9.53 -19.76
N VAL A 220 -5.69 9.65 -18.44
CA VAL A 220 -4.60 9.55 -17.45
C VAL A 220 -3.87 8.21 -17.57
N SER A 221 -4.58 7.08 -17.52
CA SER A 221 -3.97 5.74 -17.62
C SER A 221 -3.27 5.46 -18.95
N LYS A 222 -3.65 6.16 -20.01
CA LYS A 222 -2.94 6.09 -21.30
C LYS A 222 -1.66 6.90 -21.33
N ASN A 223 -1.49 7.89 -20.46
CA ASN A 223 -0.38 8.84 -20.54
C ASN A 223 0.53 8.85 -19.31
N CYS A 224 0.21 8.08 -18.27
CA CYS A 224 0.95 8.03 -17.01
C CYS A 224 1.15 6.57 -16.58
N ASN A 225 2.34 6.22 -16.06
CA ASN A 225 2.56 4.90 -15.49
C ASN A 225 1.89 4.74 -14.12
N LEU A 226 1.72 5.85 -13.41
CA LEU A 226 0.98 5.93 -12.16
C LEU A 226 0.49 7.35 -11.91
N TRP A 227 -0.56 7.49 -11.09
CA TRP A 227 -1.15 8.80 -10.81
C TRP A 227 -1.65 8.98 -9.39
N ARG A 228 -1.35 10.13 -8.80
CA ARG A 228 -1.85 10.56 -7.49
C ARG A 228 -3.29 11.08 -7.61
N ASN A 229 -4.17 10.64 -6.71
CA ASN A 229 -5.57 11.11 -6.70
C ASN A 229 -5.91 12.06 -5.56
N TYR A 230 -5.17 12.00 -4.46
CA TYR A 230 -5.60 12.60 -3.20
C TYR A 230 -4.45 13.32 -2.50
N PHE A 231 -4.80 14.07 -1.46
CA PHE A 231 -3.87 14.86 -0.65
C PHE A 231 -2.67 14.05 -0.17
N ASP A 232 -1.56 14.77 0.03
CA ASP A 232 -0.33 14.23 0.58
C ASP A 232 -0.54 13.49 1.90
N ILE A 233 0.11 12.34 2.00
CA ILE A 233 0.14 11.53 3.19
C ILE A 233 1.00 12.18 4.28
N ASN A 234 0.53 12.08 5.52
CA ASN A 234 1.32 12.44 6.70
C ASN A 234 1.37 11.28 7.70
N TYR A 235 2.05 11.47 8.82
CA TYR A 235 2.32 10.39 9.79
C TYR A 235 1.14 10.04 10.70
N THR A 236 -0.07 10.50 10.41
CA THR A 236 -1.26 10.21 11.20
C THR A 236 -2.08 9.08 10.58
N TRP A 237 -2.71 8.28 11.44
CA TRP A 237 -3.66 7.28 10.96
C TRP A 237 -4.87 7.92 10.27
N GLU A 238 -5.25 9.13 10.68
CA GLU A 238 -6.33 9.89 10.04
C GLU A 238 -6.04 10.15 8.56
N SER A 239 -4.86 10.68 8.23
CA SER A 239 -4.42 10.89 6.84
C SER A 239 -4.51 9.61 6.01
N ILE A 240 -3.94 8.51 6.53
CA ILE A 240 -3.99 7.19 5.86
C ILE A 240 -5.44 6.73 5.66
N THR A 241 -6.31 6.86 6.67
CA THR A 241 -7.72 6.47 6.51
C THR A 241 -8.49 7.37 5.56
N ASN A 242 -8.16 8.65 5.45
CA ASN A 242 -8.79 9.56 4.51
C ASN A 242 -8.44 9.16 3.07
N ILE A 243 -7.17 8.84 2.81
CA ILE A 243 -6.71 8.27 1.54
C ILE A 243 -7.45 6.97 1.21
N ILE A 244 -7.48 6.00 2.15
CA ILE A 244 -8.16 4.72 1.96
C ILE A 244 -9.66 4.93 1.64
N ASN A 245 -10.32 5.84 2.36
CA ASN A 245 -11.73 6.12 2.13
C ASN A 245 -11.96 6.83 0.78
N PHE A 246 -11.04 7.71 0.36
CA PHE A 246 -11.09 8.36 -0.93
C PHE A 246 -10.92 7.36 -2.08
N GLU A 247 -9.88 6.53 -2.06
CA GLU A 247 -9.65 5.47 -3.06
C GLU A 247 -10.85 4.53 -3.15
N ALA A 248 -11.43 4.16 -2.01
CA ALA A 248 -12.63 3.34 -1.97
C ALA A 248 -13.89 4.06 -2.52
N SER A 249 -13.93 5.39 -2.56
CA SER A 249 -15.04 6.14 -3.13
C SER A 249 -14.98 6.19 -4.66
N VAL A 250 -13.78 6.10 -5.24
CA VAL A 250 -13.55 6.10 -6.69
C VAL A 250 -13.16 4.73 -7.26
N GLN A 251 -13.13 3.68 -6.42
CA GLN A 251 -12.56 2.36 -6.74
C GLN A 251 -13.11 1.70 -8.01
N ASP A 252 -14.37 1.95 -8.38
CA ASP A 252 -14.94 1.34 -9.58
C ASP A 252 -14.37 1.97 -10.86
N ILE A 253 -14.01 3.25 -10.81
CA ILE A 253 -13.37 3.96 -11.91
C ILE A 253 -11.89 3.58 -11.95
N VAL A 254 -11.16 3.78 -10.84
CA VAL A 254 -9.70 3.59 -10.83
C VAL A 254 -9.30 2.12 -11.03
N ALA A 255 -10.03 1.16 -10.48
CA ALA A 255 -9.73 -0.26 -10.71
C ALA A 255 -10.04 -0.73 -12.15
N SER A 256 -10.85 0.03 -12.91
CA SER A 256 -11.14 -0.29 -14.31
C SER A 256 -10.05 0.15 -15.27
N VAL A 257 -9.19 1.07 -14.84
CA VAL A 257 -8.08 1.63 -15.62
C VAL A 257 -6.70 1.31 -15.06
N SER A 258 -6.62 0.74 -13.85
CA SER A 258 -5.37 0.30 -13.23
C SER A 258 -4.99 -1.12 -13.69
N GLY A 259 -3.71 -1.34 -13.92
CA GLY A 259 -3.14 -2.62 -14.34
C GLY A 259 -1.67 -2.50 -14.76
N PRO A 260 -1.07 -3.55 -15.36
CA PRO A 260 0.33 -3.54 -15.78
C PRO A 260 0.70 -2.35 -16.68
N GLY A 261 1.45 -1.40 -16.13
CA GLY A 261 1.89 -0.17 -16.78
C GLY A 261 1.13 1.09 -16.39
N ALA A 262 0.09 1.00 -15.55
CA ALA A 262 -0.81 2.11 -15.19
C ALA A 262 -1.40 1.87 -13.78
N TRP A 263 -0.99 2.62 -12.75
CA TRP A 263 -1.39 2.36 -11.35
C TRP A 263 -2.00 3.57 -10.64
N THR A 264 -3.01 3.33 -9.82
CA THR A 264 -3.45 4.30 -8.81
C THR A 264 -2.36 4.47 -7.75
N ASP A 265 -2.04 5.72 -7.40
CA ASP A 265 -1.03 6.06 -6.40
C ASP A 265 -1.69 6.73 -5.17
N PRO A 266 -1.91 5.98 -4.08
CA PRO A 266 -2.40 6.51 -2.81
C PRO A 266 -1.30 7.17 -1.96
N ASP A 267 -0.16 7.53 -2.57
CA ASP A 267 1.01 8.17 -1.94
C ASP A 267 1.90 7.21 -1.13
N MET A 268 2.98 7.75 -0.54
CA MET A 268 4.10 7.03 0.06
C MET A 268 3.75 6.14 1.27
N LEU A 269 4.57 5.08 1.45
CA LEU A 269 4.65 4.34 2.70
C LEU A 269 5.43 5.13 3.77
N VAL A 270 4.73 5.67 4.76
CA VAL A 270 5.30 6.33 5.97
C VAL A 270 5.69 5.35 7.10
N ILE A 271 5.86 4.06 6.78
CA ILE A 271 6.25 3.00 7.74
C ILE A 271 7.67 3.25 8.24
N GLY A 272 7.90 3.09 9.55
CA GLY A 272 9.21 3.34 10.17
C GLY A 272 9.47 4.80 10.58
N ASN A 273 8.52 5.71 10.32
CA ASN A 273 8.54 7.07 10.88
C ASN A 273 7.88 7.11 12.27
N PHE A 274 7.42 8.30 12.66
CA PHE A 274 6.72 8.57 13.91
C PHE A 274 5.19 8.42 13.73
N GLY A 275 4.42 8.58 14.80
CA GLY A 275 2.95 8.72 14.73
C GLY A 275 2.13 7.43 14.55
N LEU A 276 2.73 6.34 14.06
CA LEU A 276 2.04 5.05 13.86
C LEU A 276 2.57 3.95 14.77
N THR A 277 1.67 3.26 15.48
CA THR A 277 2.02 2.00 16.15
C THR A 277 2.29 0.90 15.12
N ILE A 278 3.00 -0.17 15.52
CA ILE A 278 3.31 -1.29 14.62
C ILE A 278 2.07 -1.93 14.00
N GLU A 279 0.93 -1.98 14.71
CA GLU A 279 -0.31 -2.54 14.17
C GLU A 279 -0.92 -1.64 13.07
N LEU A 280 -0.80 -0.32 13.22
CA LEU A 280 -1.24 0.64 12.20
C LEU A 280 -0.31 0.60 10.98
N GLN A 281 1.00 0.42 11.19
CA GLN A 281 1.95 0.21 10.10
C GLN A 281 1.64 -1.07 9.31
N ARG A 282 1.27 -2.17 10.00
CA ARG A 282 0.82 -3.42 9.35
C ARG A 282 -0.46 -3.21 8.54
N ALA A 283 -1.42 -2.47 9.08
CA ALA A 283 -2.63 -2.12 8.35
C ALA A 283 -2.30 -1.30 7.10
N HIS A 284 -1.46 -0.26 7.23
CA HIS A 284 -1.00 0.58 6.14
C HIS A 284 -0.39 -0.23 4.99
N MET A 285 0.58 -1.10 5.28
CA MET A 285 1.20 -2.00 4.29
C MET A 285 0.16 -2.92 3.61
N ALA A 286 -0.79 -3.44 4.38
CA ALA A 286 -1.78 -4.37 3.86
C ALA A 286 -2.80 -3.70 2.93
N TYR A 287 -3.23 -2.47 3.24
CA TYR A 287 -4.07 -1.67 2.35
C TYR A 287 -3.37 -1.40 1.03
N TRP A 288 -2.11 -0.93 1.06
CA TRP A 288 -1.34 -0.65 -0.15
C TRP A 288 -1.12 -1.90 -1.01
N ALA A 289 -0.85 -3.04 -0.39
CA ALA A 289 -0.71 -4.31 -1.11
C ALA A 289 -2.00 -4.76 -1.78
N VAL A 290 -3.15 -4.64 -1.09
CA VAL A 290 -4.46 -5.02 -1.65
C VAL A 290 -4.92 -4.03 -2.72
N MET A 291 -4.58 -2.75 -2.63
CA MET A 291 -4.88 -1.75 -3.67
C MET A 291 -3.97 -1.86 -4.90
N ALA A 292 -2.97 -2.73 -4.90
CA ALA A 292 -1.93 -2.74 -5.95
C ALA A 292 -1.23 -1.38 -6.09
N ALA A 293 -1.04 -0.69 -4.98
CA ALA A 293 -0.38 0.61 -4.92
C ALA A 293 1.13 0.49 -5.14
N PRO A 294 1.80 1.51 -5.67
CA PRO A 294 3.25 1.63 -5.58
C PRO A 294 3.71 1.50 -4.12
N LEU A 295 4.81 0.76 -3.88
CA LEU A 295 5.41 0.65 -2.55
C LEU A 295 6.62 1.57 -2.47
N ILE A 296 6.36 2.88 -2.42
CA ILE A 296 7.40 3.90 -2.33
C ILE A 296 7.56 4.31 -0.86
N MET A 297 8.65 3.90 -0.23
CA MET A 297 8.96 4.24 1.15
C MET A 297 9.36 5.72 1.27
N SER A 298 9.01 6.39 2.36
CA SER A 298 9.62 7.67 2.70
C SER A 298 9.92 7.70 4.20
N ASN A 299 11.15 7.32 4.56
CA ASN A 299 11.62 7.18 5.93
C ASN A 299 13.16 7.33 6.00
N ASP A 300 13.73 7.39 7.20
CA ASP A 300 15.19 7.41 7.37
C ASP A 300 15.70 5.97 7.57
N LEU A 301 16.23 5.37 6.50
CA LEU A 301 16.71 3.99 6.50
C LEU A 301 17.92 3.78 7.43
N ARG A 302 18.65 4.83 7.80
CA ARG A 302 19.76 4.75 8.76
C ARG A 302 19.26 4.44 10.17
N HIS A 303 18.00 4.78 10.48
CA HIS A 303 17.42 4.78 11.82
C HIS A 303 16.02 4.16 11.88
N ILE A 304 15.78 3.09 11.13
CA ILE A 304 14.49 2.39 11.14
C ILE A 304 14.43 1.30 12.22
N ALA A 305 13.32 1.20 12.92
CA ALA A 305 13.09 0.12 13.88
C ALA A 305 13.02 -1.25 13.18
N GLN A 306 13.58 -2.29 13.80
CA GLN A 306 13.64 -3.64 13.21
C GLN A 306 12.25 -4.16 12.80
N GLU A 307 11.22 -3.99 13.63
CA GLU A 307 9.86 -4.46 13.32
C GLU A 307 9.27 -3.78 12.06
N SER A 308 9.59 -2.51 11.83
CA SER A 308 9.17 -1.74 10.66
C SER A 308 9.94 -2.19 9.42
N ARG A 309 11.25 -2.44 9.54
CA ARG A 309 12.08 -3.01 8.47
C ARG A 309 11.60 -4.40 8.08
N ASP A 310 11.35 -5.28 9.03
CA ASP A 310 10.85 -6.64 8.78
C ASP A 310 9.49 -6.62 8.06
N LEU A 311 8.63 -5.65 8.39
CA LEU A 311 7.37 -5.45 7.69
C LEU A 311 7.58 -5.02 6.23
N LEU A 312 8.44 -4.03 6.00
CA LEU A 312 8.75 -3.54 4.65
C LEU A 312 9.42 -4.61 3.78
N LEU A 313 10.22 -5.50 4.37
CA LEU A 313 10.90 -6.62 3.68
C LEU A 313 10.06 -7.90 3.63
N ASN A 314 8.80 -7.87 4.05
CA ASN A 314 7.98 -9.07 4.12
C ASN A 314 7.63 -9.58 2.72
N LYS A 315 8.32 -10.63 2.28
CA LYS A 315 8.14 -11.25 0.95
C LYS A 315 6.71 -11.67 0.62
N TYR A 316 5.88 -12.00 1.62
CA TYR A 316 4.52 -12.47 1.36
C TYR A 316 3.57 -11.32 1.03
N ILE A 317 3.69 -10.18 1.74
CA ILE A 317 2.88 -9.01 1.42
C ILE A 317 3.36 -8.34 0.13
N ILE A 318 4.68 -8.31 -0.11
CA ILE A 318 5.26 -7.85 -1.39
C ILE A 318 4.73 -8.72 -2.54
N ALA A 319 4.71 -10.05 -2.39
CA ALA A 319 4.18 -10.92 -3.45
C ALA A 319 2.69 -10.69 -3.76
N ILE A 320 1.87 -10.29 -2.76
CA ILE A 320 0.48 -9.88 -3.00
C ILE A 320 0.46 -8.57 -3.80
N ASN A 321 1.28 -7.59 -3.40
CA ASN A 321 1.37 -6.30 -4.09
C ASN A 321 1.82 -6.46 -5.56
N GLN A 322 2.89 -7.22 -5.76
CA GLN A 322 3.57 -7.49 -7.04
C GLN A 322 2.93 -8.62 -7.85
N ASP A 323 1.70 -9.04 -7.52
CA ASP A 323 1.04 -10.10 -8.25
C ASP A 323 0.87 -9.75 -9.75
N PRO A 324 1.29 -10.63 -10.68
CA PRO A 324 1.36 -10.32 -12.10
C PRO A 324 0.00 -10.19 -12.80
N LEU A 325 -1.12 -10.57 -12.14
CA LEU A 325 -2.44 -10.23 -12.69
C LEU A 325 -2.66 -8.71 -12.71
N GLY A 326 -1.99 -7.97 -11.82
CA GLY A 326 -2.08 -6.51 -11.74
C GLY A 326 -3.48 -5.98 -11.43
N LEU A 327 -4.37 -6.82 -10.90
CA LEU A 327 -5.74 -6.40 -10.58
C LEU A 327 -5.75 -5.66 -9.25
N MET A 328 -6.19 -4.40 -9.27
CA MET A 328 -6.45 -3.61 -8.06
C MET A 328 -7.55 -4.28 -7.22
N GLY A 329 -7.32 -4.41 -5.92
CA GLY A 329 -8.34 -4.85 -4.97
C GLY A 329 -9.36 -3.77 -4.64
N LYS A 330 -10.52 -4.19 -4.15
CA LYS A 330 -11.65 -3.31 -3.83
C LYS A 330 -12.11 -3.51 -2.39
N ARG A 331 -12.69 -2.47 -1.81
CA ARG A 331 -13.51 -2.56 -0.60
C ARG A 331 -14.80 -3.30 -0.94
N ILE A 332 -14.99 -4.46 -0.30
CA ILE A 332 -16.15 -5.32 -0.48
C ILE A 332 -17.26 -4.91 0.49
N HIS A 333 -16.92 -4.69 1.75
CA HIS A 333 -17.87 -4.30 2.78
C HIS A 333 -17.23 -3.39 3.83
N LYS A 334 -18.01 -2.41 4.27
CA LYS A 334 -17.77 -1.67 5.51
C LYS A 334 -18.95 -1.99 6.42
N LEU A 335 -18.78 -2.98 7.28
CA LEU A 335 -19.87 -3.50 8.10
C LEU A 335 -20.17 -2.56 9.27
N ALA A 336 -21.44 -2.49 9.68
CA ALA A 336 -21.89 -1.69 10.84
C ALA A 336 -21.17 -2.04 12.16
N ASN A 337 -20.51 -3.21 12.22
CA ASN A 337 -19.73 -3.65 13.37
C ASN A 337 -18.28 -3.14 13.38
N ASN A 338 -17.90 -2.17 12.53
CA ASN A 338 -16.56 -1.58 12.40
C ASN A 338 -15.53 -2.54 11.78
N LEU A 339 -15.94 -3.34 10.80
CA LEU A 339 -15.02 -4.11 9.97
C LEU A 339 -14.96 -3.51 8.57
N ASP A 340 -13.75 -3.26 8.10
CA ASP A 340 -13.45 -2.87 6.74
C ASP A 340 -12.80 -4.06 6.02
N ILE A 341 -13.46 -4.55 4.97
CA ILE A 341 -13.08 -5.75 4.25
C ILE A 341 -12.72 -5.39 2.83
N TRP A 342 -11.48 -5.69 2.46
CA TRP A 342 -10.97 -5.52 1.11
C TRP A 342 -10.52 -6.84 0.52
N ALA A 343 -10.65 -6.98 -0.79
CA ALA A 343 -10.23 -8.19 -1.48
C ALA A 343 -9.56 -7.88 -2.82
N ARG A 344 -8.50 -8.63 -3.12
CA ARG A 344 -7.74 -8.58 -4.37
C ARG A 344 -7.60 -9.98 -4.95
N TRP A 345 -7.93 -10.13 -6.22
CA TRP A 345 -7.65 -11.36 -6.97
C TRP A 345 -6.14 -11.45 -7.25
N VAL A 346 -5.56 -12.62 -7.00
CA VAL A 346 -4.12 -12.89 -7.15
C VAL A 346 -3.89 -14.27 -7.78
N THR A 347 -2.68 -14.50 -8.27
CA THR A 347 -2.19 -15.80 -8.71
C THR A 347 -1.96 -16.77 -7.52
N PRO A 348 -1.93 -18.09 -7.78
CA PRO A 348 -2.25 -18.77 -9.04
C PRO A 348 -3.75 -18.82 -9.31
N GLU A 349 -4.10 -18.97 -10.59
CA GLU A 349 -5.38 -19.56 -10.96
C GLU A 349 -5.32 -21.06 -10.63
N LEU A 350 -6.36 -21.54 -9.94
CA LEU A 350 -6.53 -22.93 -9.52
C LEU A 350 -7.06 -23.77 -10.70
N ALA A 351 -6.83 -25.07 -10.64
CA ALA A 351 -7.10 -26.02 -11.73
C ALA A 351 -8.56 -26.10 -12.22
N ASP A 352 -9.51 -25.53 -11.47
CA ASP A 352 -10.94 -25.47 -11.81
C ASP A 352 -11.41 -24.09 -12.30
N GLY A 353 -10.47 -23.20 -12.68
CA GLY A 353 -10.75 -21.83 -13.11
C GLY A 353 -11.06 -20.87 -11.96
N LYS A 354 -10.93 -21.32 -10.71
CA LYS A 354 -11.04 -20.44 -9.53
C LYS A 354 -9.75 -19.65 -9.37
N ARG A 355 -9.85 -18.41 -8.91
CA ARG A 355 -8.68 -17.56 -8.64
C ARG A 355 -8.35 -17.53 -7.15
N SER A 356 -7.07 -17.34 -6.85
CA SER A 356 -6.64 -17.06 -5.48
C SER A 356 -7.08 -15.64 -5.08
N LEU A 357 -7.41 -15.44 -3.82
CA LEU A 357 -7.91 -14.17 -3.29
C LEU A 357 -7.11 -13.76 -2.06
N ALA A 358 -6.52 -12.58 -2.09
CA ALA A 358 -5.99 -11.91 -0.92
C ALA A 358 -7.12 -11.11 -0.26
N VAL A 359 -7.36 -11.36 1.02
CA VAL A 359 -8.41 -10.66 1.80
C VAL A 359 -7.75 -9.92 2.95
N LEU A 360 -8.01 -8.62 3.04
CA LEU A 360 -7.71 -7.80 4.20
C LEU A 360 -8.98 -7.62 5.01
N VAL A 361 -8.90 -7.93 6.30
CA VAL A 361 -9.94 -7.57 7.26
C VAL A 361 -9.33 -6.67 8.32
N TYR A 362 -9.83 -5.45 8.39
CA TYR A 362 -9.39 -4.44 9.34
C TYR A 362 -10.51 -4.09 10.32
N ASN A 363 -10.19 -4.05 11.61
CA ASN A 363 -11.12 -3.60 12.63
C ASN A 363 -10.94 -2.10 12.87
N THR A 364 -11.92 -1.30 12.47
CA THR A 364 -11.91 0.16 12.60
C THR A 364 -12.32 0.64 13.99
N LYS A 365 -12.58 -0.25 14.96
CA LYS A 365 -12.82 0.18 16.35
C LYS A 365 -11.54 0.72 16.97
N ASN A 366 -11.63 1.94 17.49
CA ASN A 366 -10.56 2.56 18.27
C ASN A 366 -10.69 2.26 19.78
N LEU A 367 -11.59 1.34 20.17
CA LEU A 367 -11.84 0.91 21.56
C LEU A 367 -12.10 -0.61 21.61
N GLY A 368 -11.54 -1.30 22.62
CA GLY A 368 -11.87 -2.70 22.94
C GLY A 368 -10.82 -3.75 22.51
N GLY A 369 -11.20 -5.04 22.55
CA GLY A 369 -10.33 -6.19 22.20
C GLY A 369 -10.69 -6.84 20.86
N PRO A 370 -10.09 -8.01 20.52
CA PRO A 370 -10.36 -8.73 19.27
C PRO A 370 -11.85 -9.00 19.05
N VAL A 371 -12.36 -8.71 17.86
CA VAL A 371 -13.75 -9.02 17.46
C VAL A 371 -13.83 -10.48 17.01
N GLN A 372 -14.70 -11.28 17.65
CA GLN A 372 -14.95 -12.69 17.33
C GLN A 372 -16.25 -12.89 16.53
N ASP A 373 -16.53 -12.03 15.56
CA ASP A 373 -17.74 -12.16 14.72
C ASP A 373 -17.34 -12.41 13.27
N PHE A 374 -16.75 -13.58 12.99
CA PHE A 374 -16.64 -14.09 11.62
C PHE A 374 -17.70 -15.17 11.43
N HIS A 375 -18.81 -14.77 10.81
CA HIS A 375 -19.65 -15.70 10.06
C HIS A 375 -19.21 -15.62 8.60
N GLN A 376 -19.04 -16.77 7.93
CA GLN A 376 -18.81 -16.81 6.48
C GLN A 376 -19.86 -15.94 5.77
N PRO A 377 -19.49 -15.18 4.73
CA PRO A 377 -20.48 -14.44 3.95
C PRO A 377 -21.56 -15.41 3.45
N PRO A 378 -22.86 -15.01 3.46
CA PRO A 378 -23.93 -15.87 2.99
C PRO A 378 -23.72 -16.23 1.51
N GLU A 379 -23.94 -17.50 1.16
CA GLU A 379 -24.00 -17.94 -0.23
C GLU A 379 -25.08 -17.14 -0.97
N PRO A 380 -24.86 -16.72 -2.23
CA PRO A 380 -25.94 -16.13 -3.03
C PRO A 380 -27.03 -17.19 -3.24
N GLU A 381 -28.26 -16.92 -2.78
CA GLU A 381 -29.37 -17.86 -2.94
C GLU A 381 -29.66 -18.12 -4.43
N PRO A 382 -29.75 -19.39 -4.85
CA PRO A 382 -30.15 -19.71 -6.21
C PRO A 382 -31.67 -19.59 -6.38
N GLY A 383 -32.10 -18.55 -7.09
CA GLY A 383 -33.41 -18.47 -7.74
C GLY A 383 -34.57 -18.01 -6.84
N GLN A 384 -34.94 -16.73 -6.96
CA GLN A 384 -36.31 -16.29 -6.68
C GLN A 384 -36.88 -15.64 -7.93
N SER A 385 -37.64 -16.44 -8.69
CA SER A 385 -38.67 -15.95 -9.60
C SER A 385 -39.77 -15.26 -8.79
N HIS A 386 -40.15 -14.06 -9.21
CA HIS A 386 -41.24 -13.29 -8.64
C HIS A 386 -42.56 -14.10 -8.56
N GLY A 387 -43.13 -14.16 -7.36
CA GLY A 387 -44.45 -14.72 -7.09
C GLY A 387 -44.98 -14.25 -5.75
N VAL A 388 -45.87 -13.26 -5.77
CA VAL A 388 -46.80 -12.88 -4.68
C VAL A 388 -48.03 -13.81 -4.86
N PRO A 389 -48.76 -14.35 -3.84
CA PRO A 389 -49.12 -13.70 -2.56
C PRO A 389 -49.33 -14.58 -1.29
N ARG A 390 -49.66 -13.87 -0.18
CA ARG A 390 -50.58 -14.17 0.94
C ARG A 390 -50.00 -14.50 2.34
N HIS A 391 -50.47 -13.66 3.27
CA HIS A 391 -50.46 -13.76 4.73
C HIS A 391 -50.74 -15.15 5.33
N ARG A 392 -50.00 -15.49 6.40
CA ARG A 392 -50.56 -15.95 7.69
C ARG A 392 -49.50 -15.94 8.80
N SER A 393 -49.99 -15.84 10.02
CA SER A 393 -49.34 -15.49 11.29
C SER A 393 -48.86 -16.69 12.13
N HIS A 394 -47.80 -16.44 12.92
CA HIS A 394 -47.34 -17.13 14.16
C HIS A 394 -46.80 -18.59 14.07
N PRO A 395 -46.13 -19.12 15.12
CA PRO A 395 -44.89 -18.68 15.77
C PRO A 395 -43.88 -19.85 16.02
N GLN A 396 -42.70 -19.53 16.58
CA GLN A 396 -41.72 -20.43 17.24
C GLN A 396 -40.95 -21.48 16.41
N GLN A 397 -39.61 -21.42 16.46
CA GLN A 397 -38.79 -22.39 17.22
C GLN A 397 -37.29 -22.06 17.12
N TYR A 398 -36.70 -21.71 18.26
CA TYR A 398 -35.25 -21.72 18.45
C TYR A 398 -34.72 -23.15 18.25
N ARG A 399 -33.85 -23.36 17.25
CA ARG A 399 -33.03 -24.57 17.13
C ARG A 399 -31.55 -24.25 17.39
N ARG A 400 -31.01 -24.96 18.38
CA ARG A 400 -29.63 -24.93 18.88
C ARG A 400 -28.59 -24.90 17.74
N ARG A 401 -27.75 -23.86 17.69
CA ARG A 401 -26.49 -23.89 16.94
C ARG A 401 -25.38 -24.43 17.85
N LYS A 402 -24.66 -25.45 17.36
CA LYS A 402 -23.45 -25.99 18.00
C LYS A 402 -22.36 -24.92 17.96
N VAL A 403 -21.91 -24.50 19.13
CA VAL A 403 -20.70 -23.71 19.33
C VAL A 403 -19.51 -24.67 19.32
N LEU A 404 -18.55 -24.46 18.42
CA LEU A 404 -17.22 -25.06 18.50
C LEU A 404 -16.30 -24.05 19.17
N SER A 405 -16.15 -24.13 20.50
CA SER A 405 -15.10 -23.43 21.23
C SER A 405 -14.05 -24.44 21.69
N ARG A 406 -12.80 -24.24 21.25
CA ARG A 406 -11.57 -24.69 21.94
C ARG A 406 -10.35 -24.11 21.22
N ALA A 407 -9.99 -22.89 21.59
CA ALA A 407 -8.61 -22.40 21.45
C ALA A 407 -8.05 -22.23 22.87
N LYS A 408 -7.04 -23.04 23.22
CA LYS A 408 -6.37 -22.98 24.53
C LYS A 408 -5.53 -21.71 24.63
N HIS A 409 -5.52 -21.15 25.85
CA HIS A 409 -4.85 -19.92 26.26
C HIS A 409 -3.39 -19.76 25.78
N GLN A 410 -3.11 -18.62 25.15
CA GLN A 410 -1.88 -17.87 25.36
C GLN A 410 -2.22 -16.39 25.53
N ARG A 411 -1.57 -15.75 26.50
CA ARG A 411 -1.84 -14.40 27.02
C ARG A 411 -1.95 -13.38 25.88
N HIS A 412 -3.12 -12.74 25.74
CA HIS A 412 -3.34 -11.66 24.78
C HIS A 412 -3.26 -10.31 25.48
N ARG A 413 -2.35 -9.44 25.04
CA ARG A 413 -2.35 -8.01 25.33
C ARG A 413 -2.48 -7.23 24.01
N CYS A 414 -3.15 -6.08 24.15
CA CYS A 414 -3.27 -4.91 23.27
C CYS A 414 -4.54 -4.77 22.40
N PRO A 415 -5.13 -3.55 22.33
CA PRO A 415 -6.43 -3.25 21.71
C PRO A 415 -6.34 -2.72 20.26
N HIS A 416 -5.23 -2.90 19.55
CA HIS A 416 -5.06 -2.41 18.16
C HIS A 416 -4.94 -3.58 17.15
N GLY A 417 -5.49 -3.36 15.95
CA GLY A 417 -6.00 -4.37 15.02
C GLY A 417 -5.07 -5.52 14.66
N ARG A 418 -5.65 -6.70 14.46
CA ARG A 418 -4.98 -7.82 13.78
C ARG A 418 -5.28 -7.71 12.30
N VAL A 419 -4.25 -7.62 11.48
CA VAL A 419 -4.34 -7.84 10.04
C VAL A 419 -4.27 -9.35 9.80
N LEU A 420 -5.34 -9.93 9.24
CA LEU A 420 -5.36 -11.33 8.84
C LEU A 420 -5.39 -11.39 7.31
N LEU A 421 -4.25 -11.66 6.70
CA LEU A 421 -4.13 -11.86 5.25
C LEU A 421 -4.22 -13.35 4.95
N GLN A 422 -5.38 -13.83 4.55
CA GLN A 422 -5.56 -15.26 4.31
C GLN A 422 -5.18 -15.60 2.87
N GLY A 423 -3.94 -16.05 2.65
CA GLY A 423 -3.50 -16.65 1.38
C GLY A 423 -3.72 -18.17 1.38
N TYR A 424 -4.39 -18.69 0.36
CA TYR A 424 -4.64 -20.12 0.19
C TYR A 424 -3.53 -20.77 -0.64
N ARG A 425 -2.77 -21.70 -0.04
CA ARG A 425 -1.81 -22.55 -0.77
C ARG A 425 -2.07 -24.02 -0.45
N SER A 426 -2.27 -24.85 -1.47
CA SER A 426 -2.27 -26.31 -1.35
C SER A 426 -0.89 -26.89 -1.67
N GLN A 427 -0.33 -27.58 -0.68
CA GLN A 427 0.61 -28.72 -0.76
C GLN A 427 2.00 -28.53 -1.41
N TRP A 428 3.03 -28.58 -0.56
CA TRP A 428 4.22 -29.42 -0.79
C TRP A 428 4.62 -30.10 0.53
N LEU A 429 4.85 -31.41 0.44
CA LEU A 429 5.19 -32.31 1.54
C LEU A 429 6.64 -32.10 2.01
N ALA A 430 6.78 -31.89 3.32
CA ALA A 430 7.86 -32.33 4.20
C ALA A 430 9.32 -31.93 3.89
N ARG A 431 9.88 -31.05 4.74
CA ARG A 431 10.93 -31.43 5.71
C ARG A 431 10.81 -30.53 6.96
N ARG A 432 10.54 -31.17 8.09
CA ARG A 432 10.47 -30.56 9.43
C ARG A 432 11.87 -30.23 9.92
N SER A 433 12.16 -28.95 10.10
CA SER A 433 12.84 -28.43 11.29
C SER A 433 12.95 -26.91 11.18
N PHE A 434 12.69 -26.23 12.29
CA PHE A 434 12.81 -24.79 12.53
C PHE A 434 11.59 -23.91 12.26
N LEU A 435 11.31 -23.04 13.25
CA LEU A 435 10.37 -21.91 13.29
C LEU A 435 8.95 -22.18 13.82
N GLU A 436 8.84 -22.19 15.14
CA GLU A 436 7.68 -21.62 15.83
C GLU A 436 7.74 -20.09 15.71
N ARG A 437 6.89 -19.49 14.85
CA ARG A 437 6.18 -18.21 15.04
C ARG A 437 5.41 -17.90 13.74
N PHE A 438 4.20 -17.36 13.92
CA PHE A 438 3.22 -16.90 12.91
C PHE A 438 2.26 -17.97 12.36
N PHE A 439 1.00 -17.89 12.81
CA PHE A 439 -0.11 -18.70 12.31
C PHE A 439 -0.85 -17.95 11.18
N PHE A 440 -0.78 -18.49 9.96
CA PHE A 440 -1.78 -18.26 8.91
C PHE A 440 -2.62 -19.53 8.79
N TYR A 441 -3.94 -19.44 8.98
CA TYR A 441 -4.86 -20.57 8.77
C TYR A 441 -5.34 -20.60 7.32
N SER A 442 -5.42 -21.78 6.69
CA SER A 442 -6.08 -22.02 5.39
C SER A 442 -7.38 -22.82 5.62
N ILE A 443 -8.54 -22.30 5.19
CA ILE A 443 -9.83 -23.02 5.05
C ILE A 443 -10.34 -23.03 3.58
N VAL A 444 -10.21 -24.14 2.87
CA VAL A 444 -10.71 -24.28 1.49
C VAL A 444 -12.25 -24.20 1.45
N VAL A 445 -12.82 -23.35 0.60
CA VAL A 445 -14.26 -23.34 0.26
C VAL A 445 -14.42 -23.55 -1.24
N SER A 446 -15.24 -24.55 -1.62
CA SER A 446 -15.47 -24.96 -3.00
C SER A 446 -16.90 -24.60 -3.44
N PHE A 447 -17.04 -23.73 -4.45
CA PHE A 447 -18.30 -23.57 -5.18
C PHE A 447 -18.33 -24.49 -6.41
N ARG A 448 -19.46 -25.15 -6.65
CA ARG A 448 -19.75 -25.93 -7.88
C ARG A 448 -20.74 -25.15 -8.75
N SER A 449 -20.40 -24.96 -10.03
CA SER A 449 -21.37 -24.53 -11.05
C SER A 449 -22.31 -25.70 -11.41
N LEU A 450 -23.62 -25.47 -11.33
CA LEU A 450 -24.62 -26.38 -11.89
C LEU A 450 -24.69 -26.18 -13.41
N HIS A 451 -24.29 -27.18 -14.19
CA HIS A 451 -24.70 -27.31 -15.59
C HIS A 451 -26.10 -27.92 -15.65
N LEU A 452 -27.08 -27.17 -16.18
CA LEU A 452 -28.36 -27.73 -16.60
C LEU A 452 -28.17 -28.55 -17.88
N LYS A 453 -28.32 -29.87 -17.78
CA LYS A 453 -28.69 -30.74 -18.91
C LYS A 453 -30.12 -31.21 -18.68
N TYR A 454 -31.04 -30.80 -19.56
CA TYR A 454 -32.34 -31.43 -19.69
C TYR A 454 -32.17 -32.73 -20.48
N ALA A 455 -32.60 -33.85 -19.89
CA ALA A 455 -32.91 -35.07 -20.61
C ALA A 455 -34.03 -35.83 -19.89
N THR A 456 -34.89 -36.42 -20.70
CA THR A 456 -36.28 -36.84 -20.48
C THR A 456 -36.49 -38.08 -19.59
N ARG A 457 -37.69 -38.14 -19.00
CA ARG A 457 -38.27 -39.26 -18.24
C ARG A 457 -38.16 -40.62 -18.98
N GLY A 458 -37.82 -41.66 -18.22
CA GLY A 458 -37.96 -43.07 -18.58
C GLY A 458 -38.17 -43.92 -17.33
N GLN A 459 -38.99 -44.97 -17.44
CA GLN A 459 -39.74 -45.68 -16.39
C GLN A 459 -38.91 -46.53 -15.40
N ALA A 460 -39.53 -46.83 -14.25
CA ALA A 460 -39.09 -47.79 -13.23
C ALA A 460 -39.14 -49.26 -13.71
N PRO A 461 -38.43 -50.17 -13.02
CA PRO A 461 -39.15 -51.24 -12.32
C PRO A 461 -38.63 -51.58 -10.90
N GLN A 462 -39.45 -52.34 -10.19
CA GLN A 462 -39.47 -52.66 -8.75
C GLN A 462 -38.40 -53.68 -8.25
N PRO A 463 -38.26 -53.86 -6.90
CA PRO A 463 -37.14 -54.56 -6.24
C PRO A 463 -37.48 -56.01 -5.80
N PRO A 464 -36.50 -56.78 -5.28
CA PRO A 464 -36.79 -57.92 -4.42
C PRO A 464 -36.20 -57.85 -2.98
N HIS A 465 -37.11 -58.09 -2.03
CA HIS A 465 -37.07 -58.75 -0.70
C HIS A 465 -35.76 -59.08 0.08
N ARG A 466 -35.69 -58.52 1.31
CA ARG A 466 -35.46 -59.04 2.72
C ARG A 466 -34.87 -60.47 2.95
N PRO A 467 -34.19 -60.79 4.11
CA PRO A 467 -34.76 -60.65 5.48
C PRO A 467 -33.78 -60.38 6.69
N SER A 468 -34.21 -59.61 7.71
CA SER A 468 -34.50 -59.96 9.14
C SER A 468 -33.35 -60.43 10.06
N GLY A 469 -33.13 -59.73 11.19
CA GLY A 469 -32.32 -60.22 12.32
C GLY A 469 -32.08 -59.18 13.43
N GLN A 470 -32.62 -59.43 14.63
CA GLN A 470 -32.84 -58.55 15.80
C GLN A 470 -31.60 -58.33 16.76
N PRO A 471 -31.71 -57.60 17.91
CA PRO A 471 -30.73 -56.63 18.45
C PRO A 471 -29.92 -57.10 19.68
N ARG A 472 -28.86 -56.35 20.08
CA ARG A 472 -28.25 -56.38 21.44
C ARG A 472 -27.69 -54.98 21.79
N VAL A 473 -28.24 -54.24 22.77
CA VAL A 473 -28.04 -54.28 24.25
C VAL A 473 -26.66 -53.77 24.71
N CYS A 474 -26.65 -52.59 25.37
CA CYS A 474 -25.57 -52.06 26.20
C CYS A 474 -25.53 -52.74 27.58
N PRO A 475 -24.36 -52.84 28.24
CA PRO A 475 -24.25 -52.44 29.66
C PRO A 475 -22.85 -51.80 29.99
N PRO A 476 -22.45 -51.52 31.25
CA PRO A 476 -22.42 -50.16 31.79
C PRO A 476 -21.04 -49.68 32.28
N ALA A 477 -21.03 -48.43 32.75
CA ALA A 477 -19.91 -47.71 33.35
C ALA A 477 -19.18 -48.44 34.50
N ARG A 478 -17.87 -48.23 34.57
CA ARG A 478 -17.07 -48.36 35.81
C ARG A 478 -16.32 -47.07 36.09
N ARG A 479 -16.52 -46.57 37.31
CA ARG A 479 -15.69 -45.59 38.01
C ARG A 479 -14.44 -46.31 38.54
N CYS A 480 -13.28 -45.66 38.44
CA CYS A 480 -12.21 -45.79 39.42
C CYS A 480 -11.73 -44.38 39.75
N ALA A 481 -11.56 -44.13 41.05
CA ALA A 481 -11.20 -42.86 41.65
C ALA A 481 -9.76 -42.90 42.18
N SER A 482 -9.22 -41.69 42.36
CA SER A 482 -8.14 -41.31 43.31
C SER A 482 -6.73 -41.86 42.99
N SER A 483 -5.61 -41.20 43.31
CA SER A 483 -5.32 -40.10 44.24
C SER A 483 -3.94 -39.47 43.94
N ALA A 484 -3.78 -38.20 44.33
CA ALA A 484 -2.60 -37.50 44.89
C ALA A 484 -2.88 -35.98 44.70
N ALA A 485 -3.33 -35.19 45.69
CA ALA A 485 -2.67 -34.78 46.95
C ALA A 485 -1.26 -34.19 46.68
N THR A 486 -0.84 -33.00 47.12
CA THR A 486 -1.22 -32.24 48.32
C THR A 486 -0.65 -30.81 48.24
N THR A 487 -1.34 -29.90 48.95
CA THR A 487 -0.85 -28.74 49.75
C THR A 487 -0.53 -27.36 49.15
N VAL A 488 -0.97 -26.41 49.98
CA VAL A 488 -1.14 -24.97 49.93
C VAL A 488 0.13 -24.23 50.38
N HIS A 489 0.38 -23.01 49.88
CA HIS A 489 0.91 -21.94 50.71
C HIS A 489 0.26 -20.59 50.34
N VAL A 490 -0.40 -19.99 51.34
CA VAL A 490 -0.81 -18.59 51.40
C VAL A 490 0.08 -17.96 52.46
N GLU A 491 0.72 -16.83 52.14
CA GLU A 491 1.44 -16.01 53.11
C GLU A 491 0.96 -14.56 53.05
N LYS A 492 0.78 -13.97 54.23
CA LYS A 492 0.31 -12.60 54.49
C LYS A 492 1.43 -11.81 55.20
N CYS A 493 1.57 -10.54 54.79
CA CYS A 493 1.93 -9.33 55.56
C CYS A 493 3.28 -9.23 56.33
N HIS A 494 4.13 -8.25 55.99
CA HIS A 494 4.31 -6.94 56.70
C HIS A 494 5.39 -6.01 56.06
N ARG A 495 5.19 -4.68 56.27
CA ARG A 495 5.93 -3.42 55.88
C ARG A 495 7.30 -3.21 56.61
N PRO A 496 8.14 -2.11 56.45
CA PRO A 496 7.85 -0.70 56.04
C PRO A 496 8.93 0.20 55.29
N LEU A 497 8.44 1.35 54.77
CA LEU A 497 8.93 2.77 54.68
C LEU A 497 10.36 3.21 54.23
N LEU A 498 10.41 4.22 53.33
CA LEU A 498 11.06 5.57 53.40
C LEU A 498 11.08 6.22 51.99
N SER A 499 10.18 7.16 51.63
CA SER A 499 10.23 8.64 51.73
C SER A 499 11.33 9.38 50.92
N SER A 500 10.92 10.09 49.85
CA SER A 500 11.17 11.55 49.69
C SER A 500 10.64 12.05 48.34
N ALA A 501 9.53 12.79 48.38
CA ALA A 501 9.16 13.73 47.32
C ALA A 501 8.64 15.00 48.01
N ARG A 502 9.44 16.06 47.94
CA ARG A 502 9.07 17.39 48.43
C ARG A 502 8.02 17.97 47.49
N ALA A 503 6.81 18.18 48.01
CA ALA A 503 5.82 19.07 47.42
C ALA A 503 6.03 20.48 47.99
N TYR A 504 6.24 21.47 47.11
CA TYR A 504 6.03 22.87 47.44
C TYR A 504 4.61 23.23 46.99
N CYS A 505 3.87 23.88 47.89
CA CYS A 505 2.50 24.35 47.71
C CYS A 505 2.46 25.88 47.80
N LEU A 506 1.47 26.45 47.10
CA LEU A 506 0.88 27.80 47.24
C LEU A 506 1.66 28.93 46.54
N ASN A 507 1.05 29.91 45.85
CA ASN A 507 -0.29 30.47 45.98
C ASN A 507 -0.64 31.41 44.79
N ARG A 508 -1.96 31.52 44.50
CA ARG A 508 -2.75 32.70 44.05
C ARG A 508 -2.32 33.50 42.81
N ALA A 509 -3.21 33.57 41.81
CA ALA A 509 -4.22 34.66 41.65
C ALA A 509 -4.70 34.74 40.17
N ASN A 510 -6.01 34.60 39.96
CA ASN A 510 -6.73 35.24 38.85
C ASN A 510 -6.85 36.75 39.18
N PRO A 511 -7.13 37.72 38.26
CA PRO A 511 -8.13 37.58 37.17
C PRO A 511 -7.96 38.46 35.90
N HIS A 512 -8.93 38.28 34.98
CA HIS A 512 -9.51 39.25 34.01
C HIS A 512 -8.94 39.48 32.60
N THR A 513 -9.63 38.85 31.64
CA THR A 513 -10.29 39.44 30.44
C THR A 513 -10.37 40.97 30.32
N TYR A 514 -10.09 41.50 29.10
CA TYR A 514 -10.98 42.43 28.35
C TYR A 514 -10.59 42.50 26.86
N CYS A 515 -11.60 42.81 26.04
CA CYS A 515 -11.73 42.75 24.59
C CYS A 515 -10.76 43.59 23.72
N SER A 516 -10.49 43.15 22.50
CA SER A 516 -10.90 43.81 21.22
C SER A 516 -10.92 42.77 20.11
#